data_AF-A0A849ME38-F1
#
_entry.id   AF-A0A849ME38-F1
#
_cell.length_a   1.000
_cell.length_b   1.000
_cell.length_c   1.000
_cell.angle_alpha   90.00
_cell.angle_beta   90.00
_cell.angle_gamma   90.00
#
_symmetry.space_group_name_H-M   'P 1'
#
loop_
_entity.id
_entity.type
_entity.pdbx_description
1 polymer ?
#
loop_
_entity_poly.entity_id
_entity_poly.type
_entity_poly.pdbx_seq_one_letter_code
_entity_poly.pdbx_strand_id
1 'polypeptide(L)'
;MNKFKIQDLTQTPTTGNTFDSIYRFQPSADITDGFDITINDAGGFDQLLFQTIVDGSNQATPQLDSHNRDGNDLVLYVSVNSDISTIPNATGQVRVSNYYTKTGFIETIEFPSGILNNPNFSPILNDTSQDQVILSDTPFSYQLAADSFTDEALDFLDIQATLSDGNALPTWLTFDADTLTFSGTPAAIDSDIIDVLVTATDSANQSVSLDFNLNVGNVNLAPFVANEITDQISRSGRAFNFQVAA
;
A
#
# COMPACT_ATOMS: atom_id res chain seq x y z
N MET A 1 -34.03 -11.84 7.14
CA MET A 1 -34.53 -10.48 7.38
C MET A 1 -33.33 -9.56 7.28
N ASN A 2 -33.38 -8.56 6.39
CA ASN A 2 -32.27 -7.63 6.18
C ASN A 2 -32.20 -6.70 7.39
N LYS A 3 -31.11 -6.79 8.16
CA LYS A 3 -30.90 -6.04 9.41
C LYS A 3 -30.95 -4.51 9.23
N PHE A 4 -30.75 -4.02 8.01
CA PHE A 4 -31.03 -2.65 7.59
C PHE A 4 -32.11 -2.68 6.50
N LYS A 5 -32.98 -1.67 6.44
CA LYS A 5 -33.79 -1.45 5.24
C LYS A 5 -32.87 -0.82 4.21
N ILE A 6 -32.32 -1.64 3.33
CA ILE A 6 -31.67 -1.15 2.12
C ILE A 6 -32.80 -0.61 1.23
N GLN A 7 -33.04 0.69 1.25
CA GLN A 7 -33.91 1.37 0.29
C GLN A 7 -33.05 1.80 -0.92
N ASP A 8 -32.65 0.85 -1.77
CA ASP A 8 -33.22 0.63 -3.12
C ASP A 8 -32.39 -0.41 -3.90
N LEU A 9 -33.02 -0.97 -4.92
CA LEU A 9 -32.76 -2.20 -5.68
C LEU A 9 -31.44 -2.21 -6.48
N THR A 10 -30.53 -3.13 -6.15
CA THR A 10 -29.83 -4.05 -7.09
C THR A 10 -28.84 -4.93 -6.32
N GLN A 11 -29.34 -5.92 -5.58
CA GLN A 11 -28.57 -7.15 -5.46
C GLN A 11 -28.58 -7.86 -6.81
N THR A 12 -27.81 -7.35 -7.75
CA THR A 12 -26.91 -8.14 -8.60
C THR A 12 -25.97 -7.14 -9.26
N PRO A 13 -24.65 -7.18 -9.01
CA PRO A 13 -23.72 -6.65 -10.00
C PRO A 13 -23.84 -7.58 -11.21
N THR A 14 -24.74 -7.27 -12.14
CA THR A 14 -24.53 -7.73 -13.52
C THR A 14 -23.37 -6.91 -14.03
N THR A 15 -22.22 -7.58 -14.14
CA THR A 15 -21.02 -7.12 -14.84
C THR A 15 -21.32 -6.04 -15.87
N GLY A 16 -20.83 -4.83 -15.61
CA GLY A 16 -20.66 -3.79 -16.62
C GLY A 16 -21.86 -2.87 -16.87
N ASN A 17 -22.20 -2.01 -15.92
CA ASN A 17 -22.91 -0.76 -16.23
C ASN A 17 -22.25 0.44 -15.55
N THR A 18 -22.00 1.48 -16.33
CA THR A 18 -21.29 2.72 -16.02
C THR A 18 -22.19 3.74 -15.30
N PHE A 19 -22.95 3.31 -14.30
CA PHE A 19 -23.83 4.20 -13.53
C PHE A 19 -23.46 4.16 -12.05
N ASP A 20 -23.26 5.35 -11.48
CA ASP A 20 -22.91 5.58 -10.09
C ASP A 20 -23.84 4.81 -9.14
N SER A 21 -23.37 3.73 -8.49
CA SER A 21 -24.19 2.93 -7.59
C SER A 21 -24.20 3.57 -6.20
N ILE A 22 -25.38 3.72 -5.61
CA ILE A 22 -25.51 4.29 -4.25
C ILE A 22 -26.04 3.23 -3.29
N TYR A 23 -25.18 2.75 -2.40
CA TYR A 23 -25.52 1.85 -1.29
C TYR A 23 -26.10 2.64 -0.12
N ARG A 24 -27.43 2.54 0.11
CA ARG A 24 -28.11 3.27 1.20
C ARG A 24 -28.40 2.38 2.40
N PHE A 25 -27.96 2.82 3.58
CA PHE A 25 -28.18 2.16 4.86
C PHE A 25 -29.07 3.01 5.76
N GLN A 26 -30.27 2.49 6.04
CA GLN A 26 -31.18 3.03 7.05
C GLN A 26 -31.42 1.98 8.14
N PRO A 27 -31.21 2.32 9.43
CA PRO A 27 -31.57 1.42 10.53
C PRO A 27 -33.01 0.94 10.40
N SER A 28 -33.27 -0.32 10.76
CA SER A 28 -34.64 -0.86 10.72
C SER A 28 -34.99 -1.57 12.01
N ALA A 29 -36.26 -1.89 12.17
CA ALA A 29 -36.73 -2.68 13.31
C ALA A 29 -36.11 -4.08 13.39
N ASP A 30 -35.53 -4.57 12.29
CA ASP A 30 -34.87 -5.88 12.21
C ASP A 30 -33.36 -5.81 12.54
N ILE A 31 -32.82 -4.62 12.84
CA ILE A 31 -31.41 -4.48 13.23
C ILE A 31 -31.16 -5.23 14.54
N THR A 32 -30.04 -5.95 14.60
CA THR A 32 -29.64 -6.73 15.76
C THR A 32 -28.19 -6.43 16.06
N ASP A 33 -27.84 -6.43 17.35
CA ASP A 33 -26.47 -6.27 17.79
C ASP A 33 -25.56 -7.36 17.21
N GLY A 34 -24.31 -7.02 16.90
CA GLY A 34 -23.40 -7.85 16.13
C GLY A 34 -23.85 -8.06 14.68
N PHE A 35 -24.39 -7.02 14.01
CA PHE A 35 -24.65 -7.12 12.58
C PHE A 35 -23.34 -7.15 11.79
N ASP A 36 -23.38 -7.84 10.65
CA ASP A 36 -22.26 -7.96 9.73
C ASP A 36 -22.81 -7.89 8.30
N ILE A 37 -22.29 -6.95 7.53
CA ILE A 37 -22.76 -6.62 6.18
C ILE A 37 -21.53 -6.52 5.28
N THR A 38 -21.56 -7.18 4.14
CA THR A 38 -20.50 -7.09 3.13
C THR A 38 -21.04 -6.46 1.85
N ILE A 39 -20.32 -5.46 1.38
CA ILE A 39 -20.52 -4.79 0.09
C ILE A 39 -19.43 -5.30 -0.84
N ASN A 40 -19.81 -5.81 -1.99
CA ASN A 40 -18.89 -6.16 -3.07
C ASN A 40 -19.08 -5.12 -4.16
N ASP A 41 -18.20 -4.13 -4.18
CA ASP A 41 -18.13 -3.20 -5.29
C ASP A 41 -17.54 -3.91 -6.53
N ALA A 42 -18.14 -3.65 -7.69
CA ALA A 42 -17.71 -4.17 -8.98
C ALA A 42 -16.86 -3.14 -9.78
N GLY A 43 -16.59 -1.99 -9.18
CA GLY A 43 -15.86 -0.85 -9.74
C GLY A 43 -16.79 0.17 -10.42
N GLY A 44 -16.30 1.41 -10.53
CA GLY A 44 -17.07 2.56 -11.01
C GLY A 44 -17.34 3.54 -9.86
N PHE A 45 -17.84 4.73 -10.18
CA PHE A 45 -18.06 5.80 -9.20
C PHE A 45 -19.24 5.54 -8.26
N ASP A 46 -18.99 4.88 -7.14
CA ASP A 46 -19.98 4.43 -6.17
C ASP A 46 -20.01 5.27 -4.86
N GLN A 47 -21.16 5.28 -4.19
CA GLN A 47 -21.35 5.97 -2.91
C GLN A 47 -21.99 5.05 -1.86
N LEU A 48 -21.50 5.10 -0.63
CA LEU A 48 -22.05 4.45 0.54
C LEU A 48 -22.64 5.49 1.49
N LEU A 49 -23.96 5.51 1.65
CA LEU A 49 -24.69 6.51 2.41
C LEU A 49 -25.42 5.90 3.62
N PHE A 50 -25.03 6.31 4.82
CA PHE A 50 -25.73 5.99 6.07
C PHE A 50 -26.71 7.13 6.42
N GLN A 51 -27.96 6.78 6.69
CA GLN A 51 -29.04 7.76 6.87
C GLN A 51 -29.73 7.61 8.22
N THR A 52 -30.01 8.75 8.85
CA THR A 52 -30.87 8.83 10.03
C THR A 52 -32.33 8.59 9.65
N ILE A 53 -33.03 7.76 10.40
CA ILE A 53 -34.50 7.72 10.37
C ILE A 53 -35.03 8.69 11.42
N VAL A 54 -36.08 9.45 11.09
CA VAL A 54 -36.78 10.35 12.01
C VAL A 54 -38.25 9.91 12.13
N ASP A 55 -38.75 9.81 13.37
CA ASP A 55 -40.15 9.56 13.71
C ASP A 55 -40.61 10.58 14.77
N GLY A 56 -41.20 11.69 14.30
CA GLY A 56 -41.57 12.81 15.16
C GLY A 56 -40.32 13.51 15.72
N SER A 57 -40.18 13.51 17.05
CA SER A 57 -38.98 14.01 17.74
C SER A 57 -37.91 12.94 17.96
N ASN A 58 -38.21 11.68 17.63
CA ASN A 58 -37.32 10.55 17.82
C ASN A 58 -36.52 10.30 16.52
N GLN A 59 -35.33 9.75 16.65
CA GLN A 59 -34.37 9.44 15.61
C GLN A 59 -33.68 8.08 15.83
N ALA A 60 -33.27 7.45 14.75
CA ALA A 60 -32.32 6.34 14.74
C ALA A 60 -31.13 6.73 13.87
N THR A 61 -30.00 6.98 14.50
CA THR A 61 -28.84 7.60 13.86
C THR A 61 -27.67 6.60 13.82
N PRO A 62 -27.24 6.17 12.63
CA PRO A 62 -25.98 5.44 12.46
C PRO A 62 -24.79 6.39 12.64
N GLN A 63 -23.72 5.91 13.28
CA GLN A 63 -22.49 6.65 13.54
C GLN A 63 -21.28 5.75 13.22
N LEU A 64 -20.22 6.35 12.71
CA LEU A 64 -18.94 5.67 12.56
C LEU A 64 -18.19 5.72 13.89
N ASP A 65 -17.89 4.56 14.47
CA ASP A 65 -17.10 4.47 15.69
C ASP A 65 -15.60 4.41 15.36
N SER A 66 -15.24 3.57 14.38
CA SER A 66 -13.87 3.43 13.86
C SER A 66 -13.88 2.72 12.51
N HIS A 67 -12.75 2.70 11.82
CA HIS A 67 -12.55 1.91 10.63
C HIS A 67 -11.17 1.22 10.69
N ASN A 68 -11.02 0.14 9.95
CA ASN A 68 -9.76 -0.59 9.85
C ASN A 68 -9.61 -1.22 8.46
N ARG A 69 -8.37 -1.46 8.05
CA ARG A 69 -8.04 -2.30 6.90
C ARG A 69 -7.87 -3.75 7.35
N ASP A 70 -8.50 -4.67 6.63
CA ASP A 70 -8.34 -6.12 6.82
C ASP A 70 -8.00 -6.77 5.47
N GLY A 71 -6.72 -7.01 5.22
CA GLY A 71 -6.23 -7.37 3.89
C GLY A 71 -6.55 -6.28 2.87
N ASN A 72 -7.36 -6.60 1.86
CA ASN A 72 -7.78 -5.64 0.85
C ASN A 72 -9.13 -4.98 1.16
N ASP A 73 -9.78 -5.35 2.26
CA ASP A 73 -11.10 -4.85 2.62
C ASP A 73 -11.01 -3.64 3.56
N LEU A 74 -11.97 -2.73 3.41
CA LEU A 74 -12.25 -1.68 4.40
C LEU A 74 -13.35 -2.19 5.33
N VAL A 75 -13.09 -2.17 6.64
CA VAL A 75 -14.04 -2.57 7.67
C VAL A 75 -14.44 -1.34 8.47
N LEU A 76 -15.72 -0.98 8.41
CA LEU A 76 -16.33 0.11 9.18
C LEU A 76 -17.02 -0.46 10.41
N TYR A 77 -16.66 0.00 11.60
CA TYR A 77 -17.37 -0.30 12.84
C TYR A 77 -18.42 0.77 13.10
N VAL A 78 -19.69 0.36 13.16
CA VAL A 78 -20.85 1.25 13.15
C VAL A 78 -21.71 0.99 14.38
N SER A 79 -22.07 2.08 15.07
CA SER A 79 -23.11 2.07 16.09
C SER A 79 -24.39 2.73 15.58
N VAL A 80 -25.54 2.26 16.07
CA VAL A 80 -26.84 2.89 15.86
C VAL A 80 -27.39 3.26 17.23
N ASN A 81 -27.60 4.56 17.43
CA ASN A 81 -28.27 5.11 18.60
C ASN A 81 -29.69 5.50 18.22
N SER A 82 -30.69 4.96 18.92
CA SER A 82 -32.09 5.21 18.66
C SER A 82 -32.91 5.43 19.92
N ASP A 83 -33.82 6.40 19.83
CA ASP A 83 -34.95 6.62 20.74
C ASP A 83 -36.30 6.27 20.07
N ILE A 84 -36.27 5.72 18.85
CA ILE A 84 -37.44 5.15 18.16
C ILE A 84 -37.71 3.77 18.76
N SER A 85 -38.82 3.62 19.49
CA SER A 85 -39.15 2.39 20.23
C SER A 85 -39.14 1.09 19.44
N THR A 86 -39.31 1.15 18.12
CA THR A 86 -39.32 -0.02 17.22
C THR A 86 -37.94 -0.34 16.62
N ILE A 87 -36.94 0.51 16.81
CA ILE A 87 -35.58 0.34 16.29
C ILE A 87 -34.63 0.24 17.49
N PRO A 88 -34.05 -0.95 17.77
CA PRO A 88 -33.12 -1.08 18.89
C PRO A 88 -31.79 -0.37 18.61
N ASN A 89 -31.09 0.00 19.68
CA ASN A 89 -29.66 0.29 19.59
C ASN A 89 -28.91 -0.97 19.13
N ALA A 90 -27.89 -0.81 18.29
CA ALA A 90 -27.10 -1.92 17.81
C ALA A 90 -25.68 -1.48 17.46
N THR A 91 -24.74 -2.40 17.58
CA THR A 91 -23.38 -2.26 17.05
C THR A 91 -23.11 -3.36 16.03
N GLY A 92 -22.19 -3.11 15.10
CA GLY A 92 -21.82 -4.09 14.09
C GLY A 92 -20.81 -3.53 13.10
N GLN A 93 -20.62 -4.26 12.01
CA GLN A 93 -19.67 -3.89 10.97
C GLN A 93 -20.30 -3.84 9.58
N VAL A 94 -19.79 -2.93 8.77
CA VAL A 94 -19.98 -2.88 7.32
C VAL A 94 -18.62 -3.03 6.66
N ARG A 95 -18.44 -4.10 5.91
CA ARG A 95 -17.21 -4.42 5.18
C ARG A 95 -17.40 -4.07 3.70
N VAL A 96 -16.48 -3.29 3.14
CA VAL A 96 -16.36 -3.07 1.70
C VAL A 96 -15.22 -3.95 1.20
N SER A 97 -15.57 -4.96 0.41
CA SER A 97 -14.60 -5.95 -0.07
C SER A 97 -13.74 -5.38 -1.19
N ASN A 98 -12.44 -5.69 -1.15
CA ASN A 98 -11.44 -5.23 -2.12
C ASN A 98 -11.33 -3.70 -2.27
N TYR A 99 -11.67 -2.95 -1.22
CA TYR A 99 -11.59 -1.49 -1.16
C TYR A 99 -10.23 -0.94 -1.60
N TYR A 100 -9.15 -1.54 -1.12
CA TYR A 100 -7.78 -1.12 -1.45
C TYR A 100 -7.25 -1.86 -2.68
N THR A 101 -8.07 -1.97 -3.72
CA THR A 101 -7.66 -2.52 -5.02
C THR A 101 -8.19 -1.65 -6.13
N LYS A 102 -7.58 -1.77 -7.31
CA LYS A 102 -7.98 -1.06 -8.53
C LYS A 102 -9.46 -1.22 -8.92
N THR A 103 -10.15 -2.24 -8.40
CA THR A 103 -11.49 -2.63 -8.85
C THR A 103 -12.57 -2.55 -7.77
N GLY A 104 -12.27 -2.07 -6.55
CA GLY A 104 -13.21 -2.19 -5.42
C GLY A 104 -13.38 -0.94 -4.55
N PHE A 105 -13.02 0.24 -5.05
CA PHE A 105 -13.07 1.47 -4.25
C PHE A 105 -14.47 2.08 -4.28
N ILE A 106 -15.02 2.40 -3.10
CA ILE A 106 -16.19 3.28 -2.97
C ILE A 106 -15.68 4.70 -2.75
N GLU A 107 -16.07 5.62 -3.60
CA GLU A 107 -15.50 6.98 -3.68
C GLU A 107 -16.03 7.93 -2.63
N THR A 108 -17.28 7.72 -2.19
CA THR A 108 -17.87 8.52 -1.12
C THR A 108 -18.55 7.64 -0.09
N ILE A 109 -18.07 7.69 1.14
CA ILE A 109 -18.70 7.08 2.31
C ILE A 109 -19.18 8.23 3.21
N GLU A 110 -20.49 8.35 3.37
CA GLU A 110 -21.12 9.42 4.12
C GLU A 110 -21.92 8.87 5.30
N PHE A 111 -21.63 9.41 6.49
CA PHE A 111 -22.41 9.23 7.70
C PHE A 111 -23.19 10.52 8.02
N PRO A 112 -24.24 10.45 8.85
CA PRO A 112 -24.94 11.66 9.31
C PRO A 112 -24.02 12.67 10.03
N SER A 113 -22.91 12.20 10.62
CA SER A 113 -21.91 13.02 11.30
C SER A 113 -20.86 13.65 10.37
N GLY A 114 -20.78 13.21 9.11
CA GLY A 114 -19.80 13.70 8.14
C GLY A 114 -19.39 12.65 7.11
N ILE A 115 -18.55 13.10 6.18
CA ILE A 115 -17.98 12.29 5.10
C ILE A 115 -16.68 11.65 5.58
N LEU A 116 -16.53 10.33 5.38
CA LEU A 116 -15.33 9.57 5.71
C LEU A 116 -14.29 9.64 4.58
N ASN A 117 -14.73 9.54 3.32
CA ASN A 117 -13.88 9.73 2.15
C ASN A 117 -14.62 10.49 1.04
N ASN A 118 -13.86 11.21 0.24
CA ASN A 118 -14.32 12.07 -0.85
C ASN A 118 -13.70 11.53 -2.16
N PRO A 119 -14.25 11.80 -3.36
CA PRO A 119 -13.99 10.94 -4.52
C PRO A 119 -12.59 11.01 -5.11
N ASN A 120 -11.77 11.98 -4.71
CA ASN A 120 -10.33 11.95 -4.96
C ASN A 120 -9.61 13.05 -4.16
N PHE A 121 -8.49 12.70 -3.56
CA PHE A 121 -7.41 13.65 -3.23
C PHE A 121 -6.13 13.20 -3.94
N SER A 122 -5.20 14.11 -4.22
CA SER A 122 -3.92 13.67 -4.77
C SER A 122 -3.15 12.89 -3.71
N PRO A 123 -2.38 11.86 -4.09
CA PRO A 123 -1.46 11.21 -3.17
C PRO A 123 -0.49 12.20 -2.54
N ILE A 124 -0.21 12.01 -1.26
CA ILE A 124 0.71 12.82 -0.48
C ILE A 124 1.97 12.00 -0.22
N LEU A 125 3.12 12.61 -0.48
CA LEU A 125 4.42 12.12 -0.05
C LEU A 125 4.71 12.66 1.36
N ASN A 126 4.76 11.78 2.36
CA ASN A 126 5.00 12.16 3.76
C ASN A 126 6.47 12.06 4.16
N ASP A 127 7.31 11.52 3.29
CA ASP A 127 8.68 11.16 3.64
C ASP A 127 9.69 11.55 2.54
N THR A 128 10.94 11.64 2.94
CA THR A 128 12.09 11.78 2.04
C THR A 128 13.03 10.60 2.29
N SER A 129 13.24 9.78 1.27
CA SER A 129 14.25 8.73 1.32
C SER A 129 15.65 9.34 1.30
N GLN A 130 16.59 8.67 1.97
CA GLN A 130 18.00 9.02 1.91
C GLN A 130 18.71 8.16 0.86
N ASP A 131 19.72 8.74 0.23
CA ASP A 131 20.64 8.00 -0.63
C ASP A 131 21.27 6.82 0.12
N GLN A 132 21.34 5.67 -0.55
CA GLN A 132 21.94 4.47 -0.01
C GLN A 132 23.30 4.22 -0.66
N VAL A 133 24.24 3.70 0.13
CA VAL A 133 25.50 3.17 -0.37
C VAL A 133 25.49 1.67 -0.16
N ILE A 134 25.54 0.91 -1.25
CA ILE A 134 25.50 -0.56 -1.21
C ILE A 134 26.78 -1.13 -1.80
N LEU A 135 27.17 -2.31 -1.34
CA LEU A 135 28.38 -2.99 -1.81
C LEU A 135 28.02 -4.01 -2.89
N SER A 136 28.86 -4.11 -3.91
CA SER A 136 28.77 -5.21 -4.89
C SER A 136 28.87 -6.58 -4.21
N ASP A 137 28.29 -7.59 -4.84
CA ASP A 137 28.23 -8.99 -4.41
C ASP A 137 27.65 -9.21 -2.99
N THR A 138 26.94 -8.21 -2.46
CA THR A 138 26.33 -8.24 -1.14
C THR A 138 24.81 -8.10 -1.28
N PRO A 139 24.01 -9.00 -0.68
CA PRO A 139 22.57 -8.83 -0.62
C PRO A 139 22.22 -7.52 0.07
N PHE A 140 21.40 -6.70 -0.57
CA PHE A 140 20.87 -5.47 0.00
C PHE A 140 19.35 -5.59 0.18
N SER A 141 18.84 -4.90 1.20
CA SER A 141 17.41 -4.71 1.42
C SER A 141 17.18 -3.34 2.04
N TYR A 142 16.24 -2.58 1.49
CA TYR A 142 15.90 -1.24 1.94
C TYR A 142 14.38 -1.07 1.87
N GLN A 143 13.75 -0.81 3.01
CA GLN A 143 12.31 -0.64 3.14
C GLN A 143 11.99 0.83 3.36
N LEU A 144 11.09 1.38 2.55
CA LEU A 144 10.52 2.70 2.78
C LEU A 144 9.57 2.67 3.98
N ALA A 145 9.30 3.84 4.58
CA ALA A 145 8.31 3.90 5.65
C ALA A 145 6.92 3.47 5.13
N ALA A 146 6.15 2.77 5.97
CA ALA A 146 4.84 2.25 5.57
C ALA A 146 3.83 3.36 5.22
N ASP A 147 4.07 4.58 5.71
CA ASP A 147 3.30 5.79 5.47
C ASP A 147 4.01 6.78 4.53
N SER A 148 5.06 6.37 3.81
CA SER A 148 5.76 7.23 2.83
C SER A 148 4.78 7.81 1.80
N PHE A 149 3.77 7.04 1.41
CA PHE A 149 2.68 7.50 0.53
C PHE A 149 1.33 7.30 1.23
N THR A 150 0.52 8.34 1.28
CA THR A 150 -0.86 8.26 1.79
C THR A 150 -1.81 8.99 0.89
N ASP A 151 -3.09 8.63 0.97
CA ASP A 151 -4.17 9.35 0.32
C ASP A 151 -5.24 9.72 1.35
N GLU A 152 -5.64 10.99 1.40
CA GLU A 152 -6.67 11.46 2.34
C GLU A 152 -8.08 10.96 1.98
N ALA A 153 -8.32 10.62 0.71
CA ALA A 153 -9.54 9.94 0.27
C ALA A 153 -9.51 8.43 0.54
N LEU A 154 -8.43 7.92 1.14
CA LEU A 154 -8.22 6.49 1.37
C LEU A 154 -8.19 5.68 0.07
N ASP A 155 -7.83 6.31 -1.05
CA ASP A 155 -7.74 5.65 -2.34
C ASP A 155 -6.66 4.57 -2.36
N PHE A 156 -6.87 3.56 -3.20
CA PHE A 156 -5.80 2.63 -3.55
C PHE A 156 -4.68 3.37 -4.28
N LEU A 157 -3.45 3.15 -3.84
CA LEU A 157 -2.26 3.66 -4.51
C LEU A 157 -1.57 2.54 -5.29
N ASP A 158 -1.48 2.70 -6.62
CA ASP A 158 -0.59 1.91 -7.46
C ASP A 158 0.82 2.47 -7.31
N ILE A 159 1.66 1.75 -6.58
CA ILE A 159 3.03 2.18 -6.27
C ILE A 159 4.00 1.36 -7.12
N GLN A 160 4.79 2.07 -7.93
CA GLN A 160 5.76 1.47 -8.84
C GLN A 160 7.11 2.14 -8.69
N ALA A 161 8.17 1.39 -9.00
CA ALA A 161 9.53 1.90 -9.00
C ALA A 161 10.19 1.72 -10.37
N THR A 162 10.82 2.78 -10.84
CA THR A 162 11.60 2.85 -12.07
C THR A 162 12.92 3.56 -11.80
N LEU A 163 13.75 3.66 -12.83
CA LEU A 163 14.81 4.66 -12.84
C LEU A 163 14.21 6.06 -13.06
N SER A 164 14.93 7.10 -12.65
CA SER A 164 14.51 8.50 -12.79
C SER A 164 14.30 8.96 -14.25
N ASP A 165 14.94 8.27 -15.20
CA ASP A 165 14.77 8.47 -16.64
C ASP A 165 13.57 7.71 -17.23
N GLY A 166 12.82 6.97 -16.40
CA GLY A 166 11.66 6.18 -16.79
C GLY A 166 12.00 4.77 -17.28
N ASN A 167 13.27 4.37 -17.33
CA ASN A 167 13.64 2.99 -17.64
C ASN A 167 13.30 2.04 -16.48
N ALA A 168 13.19 0.74 -16.80
CA ALA A 168 12.99 -0.29 -15.79
C ALA A 168 14.21 -0.38 -14.85
N LEU A 169 13.97 -0.83 -13.61
CA LEU A 169 15.04 -1.12 -12.66
C LEU A 169 16.02 -2.17 -13.23
N PRO A 170 17.31 -2.10 -12.87
CA PRO A 170 18.28 -3.14 -13.20
C PRO A 170 17.81 -4.52 -12.76
N THR A 171 18.15 -5.57 -13.51
CA THR A 171 17.67 -6.94 -13.23
C THR A 171 18.03 -7.49 -11.86
N TRP A 172 19.05 -6.93 -11.20
CA TRP A 172 19.44 -7.30 -9.84
C TRP A 172 18.63 -6.59 -8.75
N LEU A 173 17.89 -5.52 -9.07
CA LEU A 173 17.13 -4.66 -8.18
C LEU A 173 15.62 -4.92 -8.35
N THR A 174 14.98 -5.42 -7.30
CA THR A 174 13.53 -5.67 -7.28
C THR A 174 12.87 -4.74 -6.27
N PHE A 175 11.69 -4.22 -6.62
CA PHE A 175 10.81 -3.49 -5.71
C PHE A 175 9.54 -4.30 -5.45
N ASP A 176 9.26 -4.55 -4.18
CA ASP A 176 8.02 -5.14 -3.69
C ASP A 176 7.10 -4.00 -3.21
N ALA A 177 6.02 -3.74 -3.95
CA ALA A 177 5.10 -2.64 -3.69
C ALA A 177 4.19 -2.89 -2.47
N ASP A 178 3.91 -4.15 -2.12
CA ASP A 178 3.07 -4.50 -0.97
C ASP A 178 3.78 -4.18 0.36
N THR A 179 5.11 -4.35 0.36
CA THR A 179 5.97 -4.10 1.52
C THR A 179 6.81 -2.84 1.40
N LEU A 180 6.70 -2.10 0.29
CA LEU A 180 7.56 -0.96 -0.06
C LEU A 180 9.06 -1.25 0.11
N THR A 181 9.49 -2.45 -0.29
CA THR A 181 10.85 -2.94 -0.05
C THR A 181 11.62 -3.14 -1.34
N PHE A 182 12.78 -2.50 -1.43
CA PHE A 182 13.80 -2.81 -2.41
C PHE A 182 14.67 -3.97 -1.92
N SER A 183 15.02 -4.89 -2.82
CA SER A 183 15.93 -5.99 -2.52
C SER A 183 16.71 -6.44 -3.75
N GLY A 184 17.87 -7.08 -3.52
CA GLY A 184 18.70 -7.56 -4.61
C GLY A 184 20.16 -7.79 -4.26
N THR A 185 20.99 -8.06 -5.26
CA THR A 185 22.44 -8.25 -5.10
C THR A 185 23.16 -7.75 -6.35
N PRO A 186 23.69 -6.51 -6.35
CA PRO A 186 24.43 -5.99 -7.50
C PRO A 186 25.71 -6.79 -7.71
N ALA A 187 26.09 -7.07 -8.95
CA ALA A 187 27.39 -7.65 -9.26
C ALA A 187 28.48 -6.56 -9.31
N ALA A 188 29.75 -6.95 -9.28
CA ALA A 188 30.85 -5.99 -9.42
C ALA A 188 30.78 -5.12 -10.70
N ILE A 189 30.18 -5.66 -11.78
CA ILE A 189 29.99 -4.94 -13.05
C ILE A 189 28.92 -3.84 -12.96
N ASP A 190 28.07 -3.88 -11.94
CA ASP A 190 26.97 -2.92 -11.71
C ASP A 190 27.42 -1.73 -10.86
N SER A 191 28.73 -1.49 -10.73
CA SER A 191 29.29 -0.38 -9.96
C SER A 191 28.99 0.97 -10.62
N ASP A 192 27.84 1.54 -10.28
CA ASP A 192 27.35 2.83 -10.76
C ASP A 192 26.45 3.53 -9.71
N ILE A 193 26.11 4.78 -9.98
CA ILE A 193 25.04 5.49 -9.26
C ILE A 193 23.75 5.28 -10.02
N ILE A 194 22.72 4.82 -9.30
CA ILE A 194 21.40 4.56 -9.85
C ILE A 194 20.40 5.48 -9.18
N ASP A 195 19.78 6.33 -9.99
CA ASP A 195 18.72 7.23 -9.55
C ASP A 195 17.39 6.49 -9.62
N VAL A 196 16.83 6.15 -8.47
CA VAL A 196 15.56 5.43 -8.35
C VAL A 196 14.43 6.44 -8.19
N LEU A 197 13.31 6.19 -8.87
CA LEU A 197 12.08 6.95 -8.76
C LEU A 197 10.93 6.01 -8.36
N VAL A 198 10.29 6.29 -7.24
CA VAL A 198 9.09 5.58 -6.76
C VAL A 198 7.90 6.49 -6.93
N THR A 199 6.89 6.04 -7.66
CA THR A 199 5.70 6.83 -7.97
C THR A 199 4.48 6.13 -7.39
N ALA A 200 3.73 6.85 -6.56
CA ALA A 200 2.41 6.44 -6.10
C ALA A 200 1.34 7.15 -6.94
N THR A 201 0.42 6.40 -7.51
CA THR A 201 -0.65 6.90 -8.37
C THR A 201 -2.02 6.49 -7.81
N ASP A 202 -2.94 7.45 -7.66
CA ASP A 202 -4.33 7.19 -7.24
C ASP A 202 -5.18 6.62 -8.39
N SER A 203 -6.44 6.31 -8.07
CA SER A 203 -7.44 5.83 -9.04
C SER A 203 -7.81 6.86 -10.11
N ALA A 204 -7.66 8.16 -9.82
CA ALA A 204 -7.85 9.27 -10.77
C ALA A 204 -6.61 9.59 -11.62
N ASN A 205 -5.53 8.80 -11.52
CA ASN A 205 -4.25 8.99 -12.19
C ASN A 205 -3.48 10.26 -11.79
N GLN A 206 -3.73 10.81 -10.60
CA GLN A 206 -2.84 11.79 -9.98
C GLN A 206 -1.71 11.05 -9.27
N SER A 207 -0.52 11.65 -9.26
CA SER A 207 0.66 10.98 -8.75
C SER A 207 1.59 11.91 -7.99
N VAL A 208 2.33 11.30 -7.06
CA VAL A 208 3.48 11.89 -6.38
C VAL A 208 4.65 10.93 -6.50
N SER A 209 5.87 11.45 -6.54
CA SER A 209 7.07 10.64 -6.64
C SER A 209 8.08 10.97 -5.55
N LEU A 210 8.82 9.94 -5.17
CA LEU A 210 9.98 9.99 -4.29
C LEU A 210 11.20 9.50 -5.07
N ASP A 211 12.25 10.31 -5.09
CA ASP A 211 13.54 9.91 -5.67
C ASP A 211 14.62 9.72 -4.60
N PHE A 212 15.56 8.82 -4.87
CA PHE A 212 16.79 8.64 -4.08
C PHE A 212 17.85 7.91 -4.90
N ASN A 213 19.12 8.07 -4.51
CA ASN A 213 20.22 7.42 -5.20
C ASN A 213 20.64 6.11 -4.52
N LEU A 214 20.93 5.10 -5.32
CA LEU A 214 21.67 3.90 -4.91
C LEU A 214 23.09 3.99 -5.48
N ASN A 215 24.06 4.24 -4.61
CA ASN A 215 25.47 4.22 -4.97
C ASN A 215 26.03 2.80 -4.80
N VAL A 216 26.25 2.10 -5.90
CA VAL A 216 26.83 0.76 -5.91
C VAL A 216 28.35 0.88 -5.90
N GLY A 217 28.94 0.67 -4.72
CA GLY A 217 30.39 0.66 -4.55
C GLY A 217 31.03 -0.69 -4.89
N ASN A 218 32.26 -0.63 -5.40
CA ASN A 218 33.09 -1.83 -5.55
C ASN A 218 33.49 -2.41 -4.18
N VAL A 219 33.45 -3.74 -4.05
CA VAL A 219 34.15 -4.43 -2.96
C VAL A 219 35.66 -4.28 -3.16
N ASN A 220 36.34 -3.69 -2.19
CA ASN A 220 37.78 -3.85 -2.09
C ASN A 220 38.07 -5.31 -1.74
N LEU A 221 38.39 -6.14 -2.74
CA LEU A 221 38.79 -7.52 -2.51
C LEU A 221 40.18 -7.54 -1.86
N ALA A 222 40.34 -8.35 -0.81
CA ALA A 222 41.66 -8.58 -0.23
C ALA A 222 42.61 -9.14 -1.31
N PRO A 223 43.87 -8.70 -1.37
CA PRO A 223 44.84 -9.28 -2.28
C PRO A 223 44.98 -10.77 -1.99
N PHE A 224 44.94 -11.60 -3.03
CA PHE A 224 45.20 -13.04 -2.94
C PHE A 224 46.55 -13.38 -3.56
N VAL A 225 47.13 -14.50 -3.16
CA VAL A 225 48.39 -14.99 -3.74
C VAL A 225 48.08 -15.54 -5.13
N ALA A 226 48.36 -14.76 -6.17
CA ALA A 226 48.14 -15.17 -7.56
C ALA A 226 49.10 -16.30 -7.99
N ASN A 227 50.33 -16.26 -7.48
CA ASN A 227 51.36 -17.26 -7.71
C ASN A 227 52.06 -17.57 -6.39
N GLU A 228 51.90 -18.80 -5.88
CA GLU A 228 52.63 -19.22 -4.68
C GLU A 228 54.13 -19.28 -4.97
N ILE A 229 54.92 -18.66 -4.09
CA ILE A 229 56.38 -18.79 -4.12
C ILE A 229 56.73 -20.06 -3.34
N THR A 230 57.25 -21.06 -4.05
CA THR A 230 57.72 -22.29 -3.42
C THR A 230 58.95 -22.04 -2.55
N ASP A 231 59.18 -22.93 -1.58
CA ASP A 231 60.33 -22.83 -0.68
C ASP A 231 61.65 -22.74 -1.45
N GLN A 232 62.46 -21.75 -1.06
CA GLN A 232 63.77 -21.53 -1.65
C GLN A 232 64.85 -22.10 -0.73
N ILE A 233 65.75 -22.93 -1.28
CA ILE A 233 66.88 -23.49 -0.53
C ILE A 233 68.11 -22.62 -0.76
N SER A 234 68.69 -22.08 0.31
CA SER A 234 69.98 -21.40 0.27
C SER A 234 71.05 -22.18 1.04
N ARG A 235 72.33 -21.95 0.69
CA ARG A 235 73.47 -22.54 1.38
C ARG A 235 74.16 -21.51 2.26
N SER A 236 74.47 -21.89 3.49
CA SER A 236 75.22 -21.05 4.44
C SER A 236 76.53 -20.55 3.82
N GLY A 237 76.81 -19.26 4.01
CA GLY A 237 78.03 -18.59 3.51
C GLY A 237 78.01 -18.20 2.03
N ARG A 238 76.88 -18.33 1.31
CA ARG A 238 76.75 -17.91 -0.09
C ARG A 238 75.70 -16.82 -0.27
N ALA A 239 75.95 -15.89 -1.20
CA ALA A 239 74.95 -14.92 -1.61
C ALA A 239 73.72 -15.64 -2.19
N PHE A 240 72.54 -15.22 -1.75
CA PHE A 240 71.25 -15.70 -2.23
C PHE A 240 70.56 -14.59 -3.02
N ASN A 241 70.10 -14.91 -4.23
CA ASN A 241 69.30 -14.01 -5.05
C ASN A 241 68.11 -14.81 -5.58
N PHE A 242 66.91 -14.27 -5.38
CA PHE A 242 65.66 -14.83 -5.87
C PHE A 242 64.82 -13.71 -6.46
N GLN A 243 64.36 -13.91 -7.69
CA GLN A 243 63.48 -12.99 -8.37
C GLN A 243 62.08 -13.57 -8.34
N VAL A 244 61.14 -12.84 -7.73
CA VAL A 244 59.71 -13.14 -7.84
C VAL A 244 59.30 -12.80 -9.28
N ALA A 245 58.65 -13.75 -9.97
CA ALA A 245 58.07 -13.47 -11.27
C ALA A 245 56.93 -12.46 -11.12
N ALA A 246 56.93 -11.42 -11.96
CA ALA A 246 55.85 -10.43 -12.05
C ALA A 246 54.63 -11.01 -12.78
#